data_AF-A0A6I1F489-F1
#
_entry.id   AF-A0A6I1F489-F1
#
_cell.length_a   1.000
_cell.length_b   1.000
_cell.length_c   1.000
_cell.angle_alpha   90.00
_cell.angle_beta   90.00
_cell.angle_gamma   90.00
#
_symmetry.space_group_name_H-M   'P 1'
#
loop_
_entity.id
_entity.type
_entity.pdbx_description
1 polymer ?
#
loop_
_entity_poly.entity_id
_entity_poly.type
_entity_poly.pdbx_seq_one_letter_code
_entity_poly.pdbx_strand_id
1 'polypeptide(L)' 'MHFQMEMIEDKVEFFEGDNLKTLEKRIHEQIEINKAILLTVHSVSHQTTLLENGRMYYTAVVHFKMKGK' A
#
# COMPACT_ATOMS: atom_id res chain seq x y z
N MET A 1 20.25 26.24 -13.76
CA MET A 1 19.52 24.96 -13.72
C MET A 1 18.22 25.19 -12.96
N HIS A 2 17.07 24.88 -13.56
CA HIS A 2 15.78 24.91 -12.88
C HIS A 2 15.44 23.47 -12.51
N PHE A 3 15.60 23.11 -11.25
CA PHE A 3 15.27 21.78 -10.74
C PHE A 3 13.77 21.77 -10.45
N GLN A 4 12.98 21.21 -11.35
CA GLN A 4 11.55 21.00 -11.13
C GLN A 4 11.37 19.59 -10.57
N MET A 5 11.10 19.48 -9.28
CA MET A 5 10.75 18.20 -8.67
C MET A 5 9.29 17.90 -9.01
N GLU A 6 9.06 16.94 -9.90
CA GLU A 6 7.73 16.35 -10.09
C GLU A 6 7.45 15.46 -8.87
N MET A 7 6.50 15.87 -8.04
CA MET A 7 6.05 15.07 -6.90
C MET A 7 5.09 13.99 -7.37
N ILE A 8 5.23 12.79 -6.82
CA ILE A 8 4.26 11.71 -7.04
C ILE A 8 2.97 12.11 -6.33
N GLU A 9 1.87 12.23 -7.09
CA GLU A 9 0.57 12.60 -6.53
C GLU A 9 -0.28 11.38 -6.15
N ASP A 10 -0.20 10.32 -6.96
CA ASP A 10 -0.95 9.09 -6.82
C ASP A 10 -0.03 7.88 -6.93
N LYS A 11 -0.22 6.90 -6.05
CA LYS A 11 0.48 5.62 -6.10
C LYS A 11 -0.49 4.51 -5.70
N VAL A 12 -0.68 3.52 -6.57
CA VAL A 12 -1.42 2.30 -6.24
C VAL A 12 -0.43 1.17 -6.03
N GLU A 13 -0.55 0.46 -4.91
CA GLU A 13 0.36 -0.62 -4.55
C GLU A 13 -0.40 -1.83 -4.02
N PHE A 14 0.04 -3.01 -4.44
CA PHE A 14 -0.56 -4.29 -4.07
C PHE A 14 0.28 -4.96 -2.99
N PHE A 15 -0.41 -5.45 -1.96
CA PHE A 15 0.20 -6.16 -0.85
C PHE A 15 -0.44 -7.53 -0.71
N GLU A 16 0.35 -8.47 -0.22
CA GLU A 16 -0.07 -9.84 0.03
C GLU A 16 0.56 -10.37 1.31
N GLY A 17 -0.10 -11.34 1.93
CA GLY A 17 0.35 -12.00 3.13
C GLY A 17 -0.27 -13.39 3.28
N ASP A 18 0.53 -14.30 3.85
CA ASP A 18 0.11 -15.63 4.28
C ASP A 18 -0.85 -15.60 5.48
N ASN A 19 -0.86 -14.48 6.20
CA ASN A 19 -1.81 -14.17 7.26
C ASN A 19 -2.02 -12.64 7.35
N LEU A 20 -3.08 -12.23 8.05
CA LEU A 20 -3.45 -10.82 8.17
C LEU A 20 -2.36 -9.97 8.83
N LYS A 21 -1.62 -10.52 9.81
CA LYS A 21 -0.55 -9.81 10.51
C LYS A 21 0.64 -9.52 9.58
N THR A 22 0.99 -10.45 8.70
CA THR A 22 2.02 -10.23 7.67
C THR A 22 1.59 -9.15 6.70
N LEU A 23 0.33 -9.19 6.23
CA LEU A 23 -0.23 -8.18 5.32
C LEU A 23 -0.19 -6.78 5.96
N GLU A 24 -0.67 -6.66 7.20
CA GLU A 24 -0.69 -5.41 7.95
C GLU A 24 0.72 -4.84 8.15
N LYS A 25 1.69 -5.67 8.54
CA LYS A 25 3.09 -5.26 8.72
C LYS A 25 3.66 -4.65 7.44
N ARG A 26 3.45 -5.30 6.29
CA ARG A 26 3.95 -4.83 4.98
C ARG A 26 3.33 -3.49 4.58
N ILE A 27 2.01 -3.34 4.76
CA ILE A 27 1.32 -2.07 4.50
C ILE A 27 1.89 -0.96 5.40
N HIS A 28 2.10 -1.25 6.69
CA HIS A 28 2.61 -0.28 7.65
C HIS A 28 4.05 0.17 7.31
N GLU A 29 4.92 -0.77 6.97
CA GLU A 29 6.30 -0.46 6.52
C GLU A 29 6.29 0.47 5.31
N GLN A 30 5.40 0.22 4.35
CA GLN A 30 5.28 1.06 3.16
C GLN A 30 4.65 2.44 3.45
N ILE A 31 3.76 2.54 4.44
CA ILE A 31 3.26 3.83 4.93
C ILE A 31 4.42 4.68 5.46
N GLU A 32 5.33 4.11 6.27
CA GLU A 32 6.48 4.85 6.80
C GLU A 32 7.42 5.33 5.69
N ILE A 33 7.66 4.51 4.67
CA ILE A 33 8.43 4.90 3.48
C ILE A 33 7.73 6.03 2.72
N ASN A 34 6.42 5.92 2.50
CA ASN A 34 5.64 6.87 1.72
C ASN A 34 5.53 8.26 2.39
N LYS A 35 5.64 8.34 3.72
CA LYS A 35 5.73 9.63 4.44
C LYS A 35 6.91 10.48 3.96
N ALA A 36 8.04 9.86 3.63
CA ALA A 36 9.23 10.56 3.15
C ALA A 36 9.00 11.27 1.80
N ILE A 37 7.99 10.84 1.04
CA ILE A 37 7.60 11.42 -0.26
C ILE A 37 6.20 12.05 -0.20
N LEU A 38 5.75 12.46 0.99
CA LEU A 38 4.49 13.18 1.24
C LEU A 38 3.21 12.43 0.82
N LEU A 39 3.28 11.13 0.63
CA LEU A 39 2.14 10.29 0.33
C LEU A 39 1.48 9.79 1.63
N THR A 40 0.16 9.73 1.62
CA THR A 40 -0.71 9.25 2.71
C THR A 40 -1.71 8.23 2.18
N VAL A 41 -2.27 7.37 3.03
CA VAL A 41 -3.29 6.40 2.59
C VAL A 41 -4.57 7.15 2.22
N HIS A 42 -5.02 6.99 0.97
CA HIS A 42 -6.29 7.48 0.48
C HIS A 42 -7.40 6.43 0.64
N SER A 43 -7.12 5.19 0.21
CA SER A 43 -8.06 4.08 0.36
C SER A 43 -7.36 2.73 0.43
N VAL A 44 -8.02 1.76 1.04
CA VAL A 44 -7.57 0.36 1.10
C VAL A 44 -8.72 -0.56 0.72
N SER A 45 -8.47 -1.48 -0.21
CA SER A 45 -9.41 -2.54 -0.60
C SER A 45 -8.80 -3.90 -0.30
N HIS A 46 -9.48 -4.71 0.50
CA HIS A 46 -9.01 -6.05 0.89
C HIS A 46 -9.74 -7.14 0.11
N GLN A 47 -9.00 -8.20 -0.20
CA GLN A 47 -9.55 -9.45 -0.72
C GLN A 47 -8.89 -10.62 0.01
N THR A 48 -9.66 -11.69 0.21
CA THR A 48 -9.15 -12.94 0.76
C THR A 48 -9.54 -14.08 -0.16
N THR A 49 -8.57 -14.93 -0.48
CA THR A 49 -8.73 -16.05 -1.41
C THR A 49 -8.39 -17.34 -0.69
N LEU A 50 -9.23 -18.37 -0.82
CA LEU A 50 -8.91 -19.71 -0.35
C LEU A 50 -8.02 -20.40 -1.38
N LEU A 51 -6.81 -20.81 -0.97
CA LEU A 51 -5.89 -21.56 -1.82
C LEU A 51 -6.29 -23.03 -1.89
N GLU A 52 -5.79 -23.75 -2.89
CA GLU A 52 -6.06 -25.18 -3.10
C GLU A 52 -5.69 -26.05 -1.89
N ASN A 53 -4.72 -25.64 -1.09
CA ASN A 53 -4.29 -26.32 0.14
C ASN A 53 -5.14 -25.98 1.38
N GLY A 54 -6.26 -25.25 1.20
CA GLY A 54 -7.15 -24.84 2.27
C GLY A 54 -6.66 -23.66 3.11
N ARG A 55 -5.52 -23.05 2.77
CA ARG A 55 -5.02 -21.85 3.47
C ARG A 55 -5.67 -20.60 2.90
N MET A 56 -5.96 -19.65 3.79
CA MET A 56 -6.41 -18.31 3.40
C MET A 56 -5.21 -17.49 2.94
N TYR A 57 -5.38 -16.77 1.83
CA TYR A 57 -4.40 -15.84 1.29
C TYR A 57 -4.98 -14.44 1.29
N TYR A 58 -4.26 -13.50 1.88
CA TYR A 58 -4.75 -12.16 2.14
C TYR A 58 -4.06 -11.18 1.21
N THR A 59 -4.83 -10.35 0.52
CA THR A 59 -4.32 -9.33 -0.39
C THR A 59 -5.00 -8.00 -0.13
N ALA A 60 -4.28 -6.91 -0.37
CA ALA A 60 -4.85 -5.57 -0.34
C ALA A 60 -4.32 -4.71 -1.48
N VAL A 61 -5.16 -3.83 -2.00
CA VAL A 61 -4.77 -2.72 -2.87
C VAL A 61 -4.82 -1.46 -2.01
N VAL A 62 -3.70 -0.75 -1.93
CA VAL A 62 -3.62 0.54 -1.22
C VAL A 62 -3.39 1.63 -2.24
N HIS A 63 -4.31 2.60 -2.27
CA HIS A 63 -4.13 3.85 -2.98
C HIS A 63 -3.52 4.85 -2.01
N PHE A 64 -2.30 5.27 -2.28
CA PHE A 64 -1.64 6.38 -1.61
C PHE A 64 -1.78 7.65 -2.45
N LYS A 65 -1.97 8.77 -1.76
CA LYS A 65 -2.15 10.08 -2.37
C LYS A 65 -1.39 11.15 -1.62
N MET A 66 -0.92 12.17 -2.35
CA MET A 66 -0.22 13.30 -1.76
C MET A 66 -1.10 13.98 -0.69
N LYS A 67 -0.49 14.23 0.48
CA LYS A 67 -1.18 14.82 1.63
C LYS A 67 -1.87 16.14 1.25
N GLY A 68 -3.18 16.20 1.43
CA GLY A 68 -3.97 17.43 1.19
C GLY A 68 -4.60 17.56 -0.19
N LYS A 69 -4.46 16.55 -1.07
CA LYS A 69 -5.32 16.35 -2.24
C LYS A 69 -6.22 15.14 -2.03
#